data_AF-A0A1Y3AVX9-F1
#
_entry.id   AF-A0A1Y3AVX9-F1
#
_cell.length_a   1.000
_cell.length_b   1.000
_cell.length_c   1.000
_cell.angle_alpha   90.00
_cell.angle_beta   90.00
_cell.angle_gamma   90.00
#
_symmetry.space_group_name_H-M   'P 1'
#
loop_
_entity.id
_entity.type
_entity.pdbx_description
1 polymer ?
#
loop_
_entity_poly.entity_id
_entity_poly.type
_entity_poly.pdbx_seq_one_letter_code
_entity_poly.pdbx_strand_id
1 'polypeptide(L)'
;EPDFRNIYRFIRTLFNAAQLSSECAIITLVYLERLLTYAEIDIVPCTWRRIVLGAILLASKVWDDQAVWNVDYCQILRDSSIDDMNELERRFLEMIQFNINVPSSVYAKYYFELRKLAEKNDLLSTPQTTEQLTEQRAFKLEALSRLSAVDNQQSQLINLRKNLRKWSSMDNVTLFQRKSFAIIS
;
A
#
# COMPACT_ATOMS: atom_id res chain seq x y z
N GLU A 1 -19.57 13.11 -26.81
CA GLU A 1 -19.36 12.86 -25.37
C GLU A 1 -18.52 11.61 -25.20
N PRO A 2 -17.63 11.51 -24.19
CA PRO A 2 -16.85 10.31 -23.96
C PRO A 2 -17.75 9.18 -23.46
N ASP A 3 -17.74 8.05 -24.16
CA ASP A 3 -18.39 6.83 -23.70
C ASP A 3 -17.68 6.26 -22.46
N PHE A 4 -18.42 5.70 -21.51
CA PHE A 4 -17.88 5.11 -20.29
C PHE A 4 -16.83 4.04 -20.60
N ARG A 5 -17.01 3.28 -21.70
CA ARG A 5 -16.05 2.28 -22.16
C ARG A 5 -14.72 2.90 -22.54
N ASN A 6 -14.73 4.10 -23.13
CA ASN A 6 -13.51 4.79 -23.51
C ASN A 6 -12.75 5.29 -22.29
N ILE A 7 -13.46 5.85 -21.31
CA ILE A 7 -12.88 6.30 -20.03
C ILE A 7 -12.28 5.09 -19.30
N TYR A 8 -13.05 4.00 -19.17
CA TYR A 8 -12.60 2.78 -18.52
C TYR A 8 -11.36 2.19 -19.20
N ARG A 9 -11.36 2.08 -20.54
CA ARG A 9 -10.19 1.58 -21.29
C ARG A 9 -8.97 2.45 -21.05
N PHE A 10 -9.12 3.77 -21.08
CA PHE A 10 -8.02 4.71 -20.84
C PHE A 10 -7.39 4.49 -19.45
N ILE A 11 -8.21 4.48 -18.40
CA ILE A 11 -7.76 4.24 -17.02
C ILE A 11 -7.10 2.85 -16.92
N ARG A 12 -7.76 1.81 -17.45
CA ARG A 12 -7.24 0.43 -17.41
C ARG A 12 -5.90 0.30 -18.11
N THR A 13 -5.71 0.95 -19.25
CA THR A 13 -4.44 0.95 -19.98
C THR A 13 -3.33 1.55 -19.12
N LEU A 14 -3.57 2.68 -18.46
CA LEU A 14 -2.59 3.32 -17.58
C LEU A 14 -2.26 2.43 -16.38
N PHE A 15 -3.28 1.94 -15.66
CA PHE A 15 -3.07 1.08 -14.48
C PHE A 15 -2.33 -0.21 -14.82
N ASN A 16 -2.65 -0.85 -15.94
CA ASN A 16 -1.96 -2.07 -16.34
C ASN A 16 -0.53 -1.81 -16.81
N ALA A 17 -0.30 -0.75 -17.59
CA ALA A 17 1.01 -0.46 -18.14
C ALA A 17 1.99 0.07 -17.08
N ALA A 18 1.53 0.91 -16.17
CA ALA A 18 2.30 1.47 -15.06
C ALA A 18 2.23 0.60 -13.79
N GLN A 19 1.55 -0.56 -13.84
CA GLN A 19 1.41 -1.52 -12.72
C GLN A 19 0.85 -0.90 -11.43
N LEU A 20 -0.07 0.06 -11.56
CA LEU A 20 -0.61 0.80 -10.42
C LEU A 20 -1.54 -0.07 -9.55
N SER A 21 -1.42 0.10 -8.24
CA SER A 21 -2.23 -0.61 -7.24
C SER A 21 -3.70 -0.16 -7.22
N SER A 22 -4.58 -0.97 -6.63
CA SER A 22 -6.00 -0.62 -6.45
C SER A 22 -6.20 0.59 -5.54
N GLU A 23 -5.29 0.76 -4.60
CA GLU A 23 -5.23 1.83 -3.63
C GLU A 23 -4.93 3.16 -4.33
N CYS A 24 -4.06 3.15 -5.36
CA CYS A 24 -3.81 4.30 -6.22
C CYS A 24 -5.07 4.78 -6.96
N ALA A 25 -5.99 3.87 -7.33
CA ALA A 25 -7.28 4.24 -7.92
C ALA A 25 -8.17 5.02 -6.93
N ILE A 26 -8.13 4.64 -5.65
CA ILE A 26 -8.88 5.35 -4.60
C ILE A 26 -8.29 6.75 -4.39
N ILE A 27 -6.96 6.88 -4.33
CA ILE A 27 -6.31 8.19 -4.22
C ILE A 27 -6.61 9.07 -5.44
N THR A 28 -6.59 8.49 -6.65
CA THR A 28 -6.98 9.18 -7.89
C THR A 28 -8.40 9.75 -7.76
N LEU A 29 -9.35 8.97 -7.24
CA LEU A 29 -10.73 9.41 -7.06
C LEU A 29 -10.84 10.57 -6.05
N VAL A 30 -10.09 10.51 -4.94
CA VAL A 30 -10.02 11.61 -3.96
C VAL A 30 -9.53 12.90 -4.63
N TYR A 31 -8.48 12.82 -5.46
CA TYR A 31 -7.94 13.98 -6.15
C TYR A 31 -8.88 14.56 -7.20
N LEU A 32 -9.63 13.72 -7.91
CA LEU A 32 -10.68 14.18 -8.82
C LEU A 32 -11.78 14.93 -8.08
N GLU A 33 -12.25 14.42 -6.93
CA GLU A 33 -13.28 15.11 -6.14
C GLU A 33 -12.77 16.43 -5.57
N ARG A 34 -11.51 16.49 -5.11
CA ARG A 34 -10.88 17.74 -4.69
C ARG A 34 -10.83 18.77 -5.81
N LEU A 35 -10.44 18.36 -7.01
CA LEU A 35 -10.40 19.26 -8.18
C LEU A 35 -11.79 19.82 -8.50
N LEU A 36 -12.81 18.96 -8.53
CA LEU A 36 -14.20 19.37 -8.78
C LEU A 36 -14.71 20.35 -7.71
N THR A 37 -14.29 20.16 -6.45
CA THR A 37 -14.74 20.98 -5.33
C THR A 37 -13.99 22.32 -5.25
N TYR A 38 -12.68 22.33 -5.50
CA TYR A 38 -11.82 23.50 -5.27
C TYR A 38 -11.66 24.39 -6.50
N ALA A 39 -11.59 23.79 -7.69
CA ALA A 39 -11.33 24.55 -8.90
C ALA A 39 -12.60 25.06 -9.59
N GLU A 40 -13.80 24.62 -9.13
CA GLU A 40 -15.08 24.87 -9.80
C GLU A 40 -15.04 24.50 -11.30
N ILE A 41 -14.16 23.55 -11.67
CA ILE A 41 -14.00 23.07 -13.03
C ILE A 41 -14.91 21.87 -13.23
N ASP A 42 -15.83 21.99 -14.18
CA ASP A 42 -16.60 20.84 -14.63
C ASP A 42 -15.76 19.93 -15.52
N ILE A 43 -15.88 18.61 -15.29
CA ILE A 43 -15.33 17.62 -16.21
C ILE A 43 -16.19 17.61 -17.47
N VAL A 44 -15.65 18.16 -18.55
CA VAL A 44 -16.32 18.24 -19.85
C VAL A 44 -15.71 17.26 -20.87
N PRO A 45 -16.46 16.88 -21.93
CA PRO A 45 -16.00 15.93 -22.95
C PRO A 45 -14.64 16.21 -23.60
N CYS A 46 -14.19 17.47 -23.61
CA CYS A 46 -12.89 17.85 -24.17
C CYS A 46 -11.73 17.80 -23.15
N THR A 47 -12.00 17.87 -21.84
CA THR A 47 -10.96 18.00 -20.80
C THR A 47 -10.80 16.75 -19.92
N TRP A 48 -11.80 15.86 -19.87
CA TRP A 48 -11.80 14.69 -18.98
C TRP A 48 -10.51 13.87 -19.03
N ARG A 49 -9.95 13.65 -20.24
CA ARG A 49 -8.76 12.81 -20.42
C ARG A 49 -7.55 13.41 -19.71
N ARG A 50 -7.40 14.73 -19.80
CA ARG A 50 -6.31 15.50 -19.16
C ARG A 50 -6.50 15.52 -17.64
N ILE A 51 -7.72 15.77 -17.17
CA ILE A 51 -8.05 15.81 -15.74
C ILE A 51 -7.78 14.44 -15.09
N VAL A 52 -8.28 13.36 -15.69
CA VAL A 52 -8.06 11.99 -15.20
C VAL A 52 -6.58 11.62 -15.23
N LEU A 53 -5.87 11.97 -16.31
CA LEU A 53 -4.44 11.72 -16.39
C LEU A 53 -3.66 12.45 -15.30
N GLY A 54 -3.93 13.74 -15.07
CA GLY A 54 -3.26 14.52 -14.03
C GLY A 54 -3.49 13.94 -12.62
N ALA A 55 -4.72 13.49 -12.34
CA ALA A 55 -5.04 12.83 -11.07
C ALA A 55 -4.27 11.51 -10.89
N ILE A 56 -4.19 10.68 -11.93
CA ILE A 56 -3.46 9.39 -11.91
C ILE A 56 -1.96 9.63 -11.74
N LEU A 57 -1.37 10.56 -12.51
CA LEU A 57 0.05 10.92 -12.40
C LEU A 57 0.40 11.28 -10.96
N LEU A 58 -0.38 12.18 -10.37
CA LEU A 58 -0.14 12.64 -9.01
C LEU A 58 -0.36 11.52 -7.98
N ALA A 59 -1.43 10.72 -8.11
CA ALA A 59 -1.70 9.60 -7.22
C ALA A 59 -0.58 8.55 -7.25
N SER A 60 -0.09 8.19 -8.44
CA SER A 60 1.00 7.22 -8.61
C SER A 60 2.31 7.67 -7.96
N LYS A 61 2.55 8.97 -7.84
CA LYS A 61 3.77 9.49 -7.22
C LYS A 61 3.69 9.59 -5.71
N VAL A 62 2.50 9.86 -5.19
CA VAL A 62 2.29 10.06 -3.75
C VAL A 62 2.06 8.74 -3.04
N TRP A 63 1.40 7.78 -3.70
CA TRP A 63 0.93 6.55 -3.07
C TRP A 63 1.72 5.30 -3.48
N ASP A 64 2.31 5.27 -4.67
CA ASP A 64 3.07 4.11 -5.11
C ASP A 64 4.53 4.20 -4.63
N ASP A 65 5.02 3.14 -3.99
CA ASP A 65 6.42 3.03 -3.57
C ASP A 65 7.36 2.88 -4.78
N GLN A 66 6.84 2.37 -5.92
CA GLN A 66 7.55 2.32 -7.19
C GLN A 66 7.19 3.54 -8.02
N ALA A 67 7.93 4.64 -7.80
CA ALA A 67 7.67 5.88 -8.53
C ALA A 67 7.84 5.70 -10.05
N VAL A 68 6.74 5.88 -10.78
CA VAL A 68 6.71 5.91 -12.25
C VAL A 68 7.06 7.32 -12.72
N TRP A 69 7.99 7.43 -13.66
CA TRP A 69 8.49 8.72 -14.13
C TRP A 69 7.59 9.23 -15.27
N ASN A 70 7.54 10.54 -15.47
CA ASN A 70 6.71 11.13 -16.54
C ASN A 70 7.13 10.65 -17.94
N VAL A 71 8.40 10.26 -18.12
CA VAL A 71 8.90 9.67 -19.37
C VAL A 71 8.25 8.32 -19.68
N ASP A 72 7.94 7.51 -18.65
CA ASP A 72 7.28 6.22 -18.81
C ASP A 72 5.84 6.43 -19.29
N TYR A 73 5.15 7.45 -18.75
CA TYR A 73 3.82 7.83 -19.21
C TYR A 73 3.80 8.32 -20.67
N CYS A 74 4.87 8.98 -21.14
CA CYS A 74 5.00 9.35 -22.56
C CYS A 74 5.14 8.12 -23.47
N GLN A 75 5.76 7.04 -22.99
CA GLN A 75 5.86 5.78 -23.74
C GLN A 75 4.49 5.08 -23.85
N ILE A 76 3.67 5.17 -22.80
CA ILE A 76 2.30 4.64 -22.78
C ILE A 76 1.39 5.50 -23.68
N LEU A 77 1.50 6.82 -23.58
CA LEU A 77 0.72 7.81 -24.30
C LEU A 77 1.57 8.43 -25.41
N ARG A 78 1.72 7.70 -26.53
CA ARG A 78 2.59 8.02 -27.67
C ARG A 78 2.44 9.43 -28.27
N ASP A 79 1.35 10.14 -27.96
CA ASP A 79 1.05 11.48 -28.47
C ASP A 79 1.39 12.59 -27.45
N SER A 80 2.06 12.28 -26.34
CA SER A 80 2.35 13.23 -25.25
C SER A 80 3.84 13.53 -25.14
N SER A 81 4.19 14.81 -24.97
CA SER A 81 5.57 15.23 -24.70
C SER A 81 5.87 15.26 -23.21
N ILE A 82 7.16 15.17 -22.86
CA ILE A 82 7.60 15.24 -21.47
C ILE A 82 7.26 16.58 -20.81
N ASP A 83 7.42 17.69 -21.55
CA ASP A 83 7.10 19.04 -21.07
C ASP A 83 5.61 19.17 -20.77
N ASP A 84 4.78 18.59 -21.62
CA ASP A 84 3.32 18.58 -21.46
C ASP A 84 2.88 17.74 -20.25
N MET A 85 3.53 16.60 -19.98
CA MET A 85 3.27 15.81 -18.77
C MET A 85 3.70 16.55 -17.50
N ASN A 86 4.88 17.17 -17.51
CA ASN A 86 5.38 17.96 -16.37
C ASN A 86 4.47 19.16 -16.09
N GLU A 87 4.04 19.87 -17.14
CA GLU A 87 3.10 20.99 -17.04
C GLU A 87 1.76 20.52 -16.47
N LEU A 88 1.22 19.40 -16.97
CA LEU A 88 -0.04 18.85 -16.50
C LEU A 88 0.00 18.54 -15.00
N GLU A 89 1.05 17.90 -14.52
CA GLU A 89 1.23 17.59 -13.11
C GLU A 89 1.31 18.85 -12.24
N ARG A 90 2.11 19.83 -12.67
CA ARG A 90 2.24 21.12 -11.97
C ARG A 90 0.90 21.84 -11.88
N ARG A 91 0.15 21.91 -12.98
CA ARG A 91 -1.18 22.51 -13.01
C ARG A 91 -2.17 21.76 -12.14
N PHE A 92 -2.12 20.43 -12.13
CA PHE A 92 -3.00 19.64 -11.28
C PHE A 92 -2.73 19.92 -9.79
N LEU A 93 -1.47 19.98 -9.39
CA LEU A 93 -1.07 20.37 -8.03
C LEU A 93 -1.58 21.76 -7.62
N GLU A 94 -1.45 22.74 -8.51
CA GLU A 94 -1.98 24.10 -8.30
C GLU A 94 -3.51 24.08 -8.09
N MET A 95 -4.24 23.34 -8.92
CA MET A 95 -5.71 23.25 -8.85
C MET A 95 -6.20 22.60 -7.55
N ILE A 96 -5.49 21.61 -7.01
CA ILE A 96 -5.83 21.02 -5.71
C ILE A 96 -5.20 21.79 -4.53
N GLN A 97 -4.61 22.96 -4.79
CA GLN A 97 -3.93 23.80 -3.80
C GLN A 97 -2.85 23.06 -3.01
N PHE A 98 -2.11 22.18 -3.68
CA PHE A 98 -1.07 21.32 -3.08
C PHE A 98 -1.57 20.43 -1.93
N ASN A 99 -2.89 20.25 -1.79
CA ASN A 99 -3.47 19.36 -0.81
C ASN A 99 -3.36 17.91 -1.28
N ILE A 100 -2.16 17.34 -1.16
CA ILE A 100 -1.85 15.95 -1.53
C ILE A 100 -2.11 14.97 -0.38
N ASN A 101 -2.15 15.43 0.87
CA ASN A 101 -2.31 14.54 2.01
C ASN A 101 -3.70 13.89 1.99
N VAL A 102 -3.75 12.56 2.07
CA VAL A 102 -4.99 11.79 2.15
C VAL A 102 -5.00 11.07 3.49
N PRO A 103 -5.69 11.60 4.51
CA PRO A 103 -5.82 10.92 5.79
C PRO A 103 -6.45 9.54 5.64
N SER A 104 -6.07 8.59 6.50
CA SER A 104 -6.62 7.22 6.47
C SER A 104 -8.15 7.19 6.59
N SER A 105 -8.75 8.13 7.33
CA SER A 105 -10.21 8.28 7.43
C SER A 105 -10.85 8.64 6.10
N VAL A 106 -10.22 9.51 5.32
CA VAL A 106 -10.67 9.86 3.97
C VAL A 106 -10.56 8.63 3.08
N TYR A 107 -9.39 8.01 3.01
CA TYR A 107 -9.19 6.78 2.23
C TYR A 107 -10.25 5.71 2.56
N ALA A 108 -10.45 5.43 3.86
CA ALA A 108 -11.42 4.44 4.32
C ALA A 108 -12.85 4.78 3.87
N LYS A 109 -13.25 6.06 3.94
CA LYS A 109 -14.56 6.52 3.44
C LYS A 109 -14.75 6.14 1.97
N TYR A 110 -13.81 6.48 1.09
CA TYR A 110 -13.91 6.14 -0.34
C TYR A 110 -13.90 4.65 -0.60
N TYR A 111 -13.05 3.90 0.12
CA TYR A 111 -12.99 2.45 0.02
C TYR A 111 -14.34 1.80 0.32
N PHE A 112 -14.97 2.16 1.44
CA PHE A 112 -16.26 1.58 1.83
C PHE A 112 -17.40 1.99 0.91
N GLU A 113 -17.43 3.25 0.45
CA GLU A 113 -18.45 3.69 -0.52
C GLU A 113 -18.31 2.98 -1.86
N LEU A 114 -17.09 2.82 -2.39
CA LEU A 114 -16.84 2.06 -3.62
C LEU A 114 -17.24 0.59 -3.46
N ARG A 115 -16.93 -0.03 -2.33
CA ARG A 115 -17.32 -1.42 -2.06
C ARG A 115 -18.84 -1.57 -2.01
N LYS A 116 -19.54 -0.67 -1.31
CA LYS A 116 -21.00 -0.63 -1.26
C LYS A 116 -21.63 -0.43 -2.63
N LEU A 117 -21.03 0.40 -3.49
CA LEU A 117 -21.45 0.56 -4.88
C LEU A 117 -21.23 -0.73 -5.68
N ALA A 118 -20.10 -1.41 -5.51
CA ALA A 118 -19.82 -2.67 -6.18
C ALA A 118 -20.81 -3.77 -5.77
N GLU A 119 -21.18 -3.86 -4.49
CA GLU A 119 -22.22 -4.77 -3.98
C GLU A 119 -23.58 -4.50 -4.63
N LYS A 120 -24.00 -3.23 -4.70
CA LYS A 120 -25.27 -2.84 -5.33
C LYS A 120 -25.34 -3.13 -6.84
N ASN A 121 -24.19 -3.26 -7.49
CA ASN A 121 -24.09 -3.55 -8.92
C ASN A 121 -23.67 -5.01 -9.19
N ASP A 122 -23.75 -5.89 -8.19
CA ASP A 122 -23.41 -7.32 -8.27
C ASP A 122 -21.97 -7.62 -8.75
N LEU A 123 -21.08 -6.64 -8.63
CA LEU A 123 -19.69 -6.73 -9.09
C LEU A 123 -18.79 -7.53 -8.13
N LEU A 124 -19.24 -7.75 -6.88
CA LEU A 124 -18.50 -8.51 -5.85
C LEU A 124 -18.89 -9.99 -5.77
N SER A 125 -19.46 -10.55 -6.84
CA SER A 125 -19.89 -11.95 -6.91
C SER A 125 -18.74 -12.99 -6.83
N THR A 126 -17.49 -12.56 -6.67
CA THR A 126 -16.32 -13.44 -6.52
C THR A 126 -15.95 -13.65 -5.04
N PRO A 127 -15.91 -14.91 -4.56
CA PRO A 127 -15.72 -15.24 -3.15
C PRO A 127 -14.26 -15.10 -2.65
N GLN A 128 -13.45 -14.23 -3.27
CA GLN A 128 -12.02 -14.09 -2.95
C GLN A 128 -11.63 -12.71 -2.41
N THR A 129 -12.50 -11.70 -2.44
CA THR A 129 -12.17 -10.37 -1.91
C THR A 129 -12.50 -10.27 -0.43
N THR A 130 -11.58 -10.78 0.39
CA THR A 130 -11.35 -10.36 1.79
C THR A 130 -12.65 -10.06 2.53
N GLU A 131 -13.33 -11.11 2.99
CA GLU A 131 -14.41 -10.95 3.96
C GLU A 131 -13.94 -10.01 5.07
N GLN A 132 -14.77 -9.01 5.39
CA GLN A 132 -14.48 -8.04 6.45
C GLN A 132 -14.09 -8.78 7.73
N LEU A 133 -13.07 -8.27 8.42
CA LEU A 133 -12.65 -8.83 9.70
C LEU A 133 -13.77 -8.60 10.72
N THR A 134 -14.68 -9.56 10.81
CA THR A 134 -15.75 -9.56 11.80
C THR A 134 -15.12 -9.64 13.19
N GLU A 135 -15.79 -9.11 14.21
CA GLU A 135 -15.31 -9.19 15.60
C GLU A 135 -14.98 -10.64 16.00
N GLN A 136 -15.82 -11.59 15.59
CA GLN A 136 -15.59 -13.02 15.80
C GLN A 136 -14.34 -13.55 15.09
N ARG A 137 -14.06 -13.07 13.87
CA ARG A 137 -12.84 -13.44 13.12
C ARG A 137 -11.61 -12.80 13.72
N ALA A 138 -11.68 -11.52 14.11
CA ALA A 138 -10.61 -10.81 14.78
C ALA A 138 -10.22 -11.52 16.09
N PHE A 139 -11.23 -11.85 16.91
CA PHE A 139 -11.04 -12.61 18.14
C PHE A 139 -10.40 -13.98 17.89
N LYS A 140 -10.87 -14.71 16.87
CA LYS A 140 -10.31 -16.02 16.50
C LYS A 140 -8.84 -15.90 16.06
N LEU A 141 -8.52 -14.90 15.24
CA LEU A 141 -7.15 -14.61 14.79
C LEU A 141 -6.24 -14.22 15.95
N GLU A 142 -6.73 -13.43 16.90
CA GLU A 142 -5.98 -13.07 18.10
C GLU A 142 -5.71 -14.30 18.99
N ALA A 143 -6.71 -15.15 19.20
CA ALA A 143 -6.56 -16.39 19.95
C ALA A 143 -5.51 -17.32 19.29
N LEU A 144 -5.55 -17.46 17.97
CA LEU A 144 -4.58 -18.25 17.21
C LEU A 144 -3.16 -17.67 17.28
N SER A 145 -3.01 -16.35 17.19
CA SER A 145 -1.72 -15.68 17.35
C SER A 145 -1.13 -15.93 18.74
N ARG A 146 -1.93 -15.79 19.80
CA ARG A 146 -1.50 -16.07 21.19
C ARG A 146 -1.04 -17.52 21.37
N LEU A 147 -1.79 -18.49 20.82
CA LEU A 147 -1.39 -19.90 20.87
C LEU A 147 -0.06 -20.16 20.16
N SER A 148 0.12 -19.59 18.96
CA SER A 148 1.37 -19.73 18.22
C SER A 148 2.58 -19.08 18.92
N ALA A 149 2.36 -17.99 19.67
CA ALA A 149 3.39 -17.36 20.48
C ALA A 149 3.80 -18.24 21.67
N VAL A 150 2.83 -18.92 22.29
CA VAL A 150 3.09 -19.88 23.38
C VAL A 150 3.85 -21.10 22.86
N ASP A 151 3.43 -21.67 21.72
CA ASP A 151 4.11 -22.81 21.09
C ASP A 151 5.55 -22.46 20.70
N ASN A 152 5.81 -21.25 20.21
CA ASN A 152 7.16 -20.77 19.92
C ASN A 152 8.02 -20.66 21.19
N GLN A 153 7.46 -20.15 22.30
CA GLN A 153 8.17 -20.08 23.57
C GLN A 153 8.46 -21.48 24.15
N GLN A 154 7.51 -22.40 24.04
CA GLN A 154 7.66 -23.78 24.50
C GLN A 154 8.70 -24.54 23.66
N SER A 155 8.72 -24.31 22.34
CA SER A 155 9.73 -24.81 21.41
C SER A 155 11.13 -24.28 21.73
N GLN A 156 11.25 -22.99 22.03
CA GLN A 156 12.51 -22.37 22.45
C GLN A 156 12.99 -22.93 23.79
N LEU A 157 12.10 -23.11 24.78
CA LEU A 157 12.42 -23.73 26.07
C LEU A 157 12.83 -25.20 25.92
N ILE A 158 12.17 -25.97 25.06
CA ILE A 158 12.53 -27.36 24.75
C ILE A 158 13.89 -27.43 24.07
N ASN A 159 14.19 -26.54 23.13
CA ASN A 159 15.50 -26.45 22.48
C ASN A 159 16.60 -26.01 23.47
N LEU A 160 16.33 -25.07 24.37
CA LEU A 160 17.24 -24.72 25.47
C LEU A 160 17.53 -25.93 26.37
N ARG A 161 16.49 -26.69 26.74
CA ARG A 161 16.63 -27.93 27.54
C ARG A 161 17.40 -29.02 26.82
N LYS A 162 17.22 -29.18 25.50
CA LYS A 162 17.97 -30.14 24.68
C LYS A 162 19.45 -29.75 24.59
N ASN A 163 19.76 -28.46 24.46
CA ASN A 163 21.14 -27.96 24.46
C ASN A 163 21.82 -28.14 25.83
N LEU A 164 21.09 -27.89 26.93
CA LEU A 164 21.60 -28.13 28.28
C LEU A 164 21.85 -29.62 28.57
N ARG A 165 21.03 -30.53 28.03
CA ARG A 165 21.26 -31.99 28.14
C ARG A 165 22.43 -32.52 27.30
N LYS A 166 22.96 -31.72 26.37
CA LYS A 166 24.06 -32.13 25.48
C LYS A 166 25.44 -31.89 26.10
N TRP A 167 25.53 -31.27 27.27
CA TRP A 167 26.77 -31.09 28.02
C TRP A 167 26.81 -32.05 29.22
N SER A 168 27.22 -33.29 28.98
CA SER A 168 27.78 -34.16 30.02
C SER A 168 28.98 -34.88 29.45
N SER A 169 30.14 -34.20 29.46
CA SER A 169 31.43 -34.86 29.31
C SER A 169 32.17 -34.66 30.62
N MET A 170 32.30 -35.73 31.41
CA MET A 170 33.42 -35.87 32.33
C MET A 170 34.67 -35.97 31.47
N ASP A 171 35.71 -35.20 31.79
CA ASP A 171 37.09 -35.67 31.68
C ASP A 171 37.96 -34.94 32.70
N ASN A 172 38.61 -35.74 33.53
CA ASN A 172 39.60 -35.39 34.53
C ASN A 172 40.91 -35.01 33.83
N VAL A 173 41.40 -33.78 34.00
CA VAL A 173 42.85 -33.50 34.02
C VAL A 173 43.16 -32.38 35.02
N THR A 174 43.69 -32.78 36.17
CA THR A 174 44.40 -31.92 37.11
C THR A 174 45.81 -31.59 36.60
N LEU A 175 46.13 -30.30 36.42
CA LEU A 175 47.36 -29.61 36.88
C LEU A 175 47.54 -28.33 36.03
N PHE A 176 47.38 -27.15 36.63
CA PHE A 176 48.48 -26.21 36.89
C PHE A 176 47.90 -24.91 37.46
N GLN A 177 48.48 -24.51 38.57
CA GLN A 177 48.21 -23.28 39.30
C GLN A 177 48.44 -22.04 38.41
N ARG A 178 47.57 -21.05 38.53
CA ARG A 178 47.98 -19.64 38.60
C ARG A 178 47.00 -18.86 39.46
N LYS A 179 47.38 -18.69 40.73
CA LYS A 179 46.84 -17.64 41.60
C LYS A 179 47.36 -16.30 41.08
N SER A 180 46.47 -15.35 40.82
CA SER A 180 46.82 -13.94 40.86
C SER A 180 45.78 -13.23 41.74
N PHE A 181 46.26 -12.82 42.91
CA PHE A 181 45.56 -11.96 43.85
C PHE A 181 45.40 -10.56 43.23
N ALA A 182 44.23 -9.95 43.42
CA ALA A 182 44.09 -8.51 43.31
C ALA A 182 44.62 -7.87 44.61
N ILE A 183 45.51 -6.87 44.48
CA ILE A 183 45.81 -5.90 45.54
C ILE A 183 45.30 -4.54 45.07
N ILE A 184 44.71 -3.84 46.02
CA ILE A 184 44.10 -2.52 45.94
C ILE A 184 45.22 -1.46 46.00
N SER A 185 45.25 -0.57 45.01
CA SER A 185 45.60 0.87 45.03
C SER A 185 46.14 1.28 43.67
#